data_AF-A0A951L8B8-F1
#
_entry.id   AF-A0A951L8B8-F1
#
_cell.length_a   1.000
_cell.length_b   1.000
_cell.length_c   1.000
_cell.angle_alpha   90.00
_cell.angle_beta   90.00
_cell.angle_gamma   90.00
#
_symmetry.space_group_name_H-M   'P 1'
#
loop_
_entity.id
_entity.type
_entity.pdbx_description
1 polymer ?
#
loop_
_entity_poly.entity_id
_entity_poly.type
_entity_poly.pdbx_seq_one_letter_code
_entity_poly.pdbx_strand_id
1 'polypeptide(L)'
;MRAGSWVLAIVVAAVLCGGPAAAQKSGGILRLYHRDSPASLSVLEEGSISVAVPSMGIFNSLVAFDQHVKQNSLKSIVPDLAESWS
;
A
#
# COMPACT_ATOMS: atom_id res chain seq x y z
N MET A 1 6.13 -46.20 -17.89
CA MET A 1 6.61 -45.50 -16.67
C MET A 1 7.56 -44.34 -16.94
N ARG A 2 8.39 -44.36 -18.01
CA ARG A 2 9.39 -43.30 -18.26
C ARG A 2 8.81 -41.94 -18.68
N ALA A 3 7.80 -41.91 -19.56
CA ALA A 3 7.24 -40.65 -20.07
C ALA A 3 6.56 -39.77 -18.99
N GLY A 4 5.84 -40.37 -18.04
CA GLY A 4 5.19 -39.64 -16.94
C GLY A 4 6.19 -38.98 -15.97
N SER A 5 7.37 -39.59 -15.79
CA SER A 5 8.44 -39.03 -14.95
C SER A 5 9.04 -37.76 -15.55
N TRP A 6 9.15 -37.68 -16.88
CA TRP A 6 9.66 -36.49 -17.58
C TRP A 6 8.66 -35.33 -17.54
N VAL A 7 7.37 -35.63 -17.71
CA VAL A 7 6.31 -34.61 -17.62
C VAL A 7 6.26 -34.01 -16.22
N LEU A 8 6.33 -34.83 -15.17
CA LEU A 8 6.35 -34.34 -13.79
C LEU A 8 7.59 -33.47 -13.50
N ALA A 9 8.76 -33.90 -13.98
CA ALA A 9 10.00 -33.13 -13.81
C ALA A 9 9.93 -31.76 -14.51
N ILE A 10 9.33 -31.68 -15.70
CA ILE A 10 9.15 -30.41 -16.44
C ILE A 10 8.19 -29.48 -15.70
N VAL A 11 7.07 -30.01 -15.18
CA VAL A 11 6.10 -29.21 -14.42
C VAL A 11 6.71 -28.65 -13.14
N VAL A 12 7.46 -29.48 -12.41
CA VAL A 12 8.15 -29.04 -11.18
C VAL A 12 9.20 -27.97 -11.51
N ALA A 13 9.99 -28.14 -12.57
CA ALA A 13 10.96 -27.13 -13.00
C ALA A 13 10.28 -25.80 -13.39
N ALA A 14 9.15 -25.85 -14.11
CA ALA A 14 8.41 -24.65 -14.50
C ALA A 14 7.86 -23.88 -13.29
N VAL A 15 7.35 -24.57 -12.27
CA VAL A 15 6.87 -23.95 -11.02
C VAL A 15 8.02 -23.32 -10.23
N LEU A 16 9.18 -23.98 -10.18
CA LEU A 16 10.37 -23.47 -9.47
C LEU A 16 11.03 -22.27 -10.17
N CYS A 17 10.85 -22.13 -11.48
CA CYS A 17 11.37 -20.99 -12.25
C CYS A 17 10.43 -19.77 -12.29
N GLY A 18 9.20 -19.89 -11.78
CA GLY A 18 8.25 -18.79 -11.69
C GLY A 18 8.53 -17.87 -10.50
N GLY A 19 9.48 -16.95 -10.63
CA GLY A 19 9.73 -15.91 -9.62
C GLY A 19 8.56 -14.90 -9.51
N PRO A 20 8.46 -14.14 -8.39
CA PRO A 20 7.44 -13.11 -8.25
C PRO A 20 7.60 -12.04 -9.34
N ALA A 21 6.49 -11.71 -10.01
CA ALA A 21 6.47 -10.62 -10.98
C ALA A 21 6.56 -9.27 -10.25
N ALA A 22 7.77 -8.75 -10.09
CA ALA A 22 8.01 -7.43 -9.54
C ALA A 22 7.64 -6.35 -10.58
N ALA A 23 6.40 -5.85 -10.52
CA ALA A 23 5.92 -4.76 -11.37
C ALA A 23 6.30 -3.36 -10.84
N GLN A 24 7.03 -3.29 -9.73
CA GLN A 24 7.44 -2.01 -9.12
C GLN A 24 8.55 -1.37 -9.95
N LYS A 25 8.30 -0.16 -10.45
CA LYS A 25 9.30 0.64 -11.16
C LYS A 25 10.19 1.36 -10.14
N SER A 26 11.51 1.25 -10.30
CA SER A 26 12.46 2.06 -9.52
C SER A 26 12.48 3.50 -10.04
N GLY A 27 12.18 4.44 -9.16
CA GLY A 27 12.04 5.84 -9.51
C GLY A 27 10.76 6.15 -10.32
N GLY A 28 10.23 7.35 -10.13
CA GLY A 28 9.03 7.81 -10.81
C GLY A 28 8.36 8.95 -10.09
N ILE A 29 7.50 9.68 -10.80
CA ILE A 29 6.62 10.69 -10.21
C ILE A 29 5.22 10.11 -10.23
N LEU A 30 4.64 9.90 -9.06
CA LEU A 30 3.22 9.58 -8.93
C LEU A 30 2.41 10.83 -9.30
N ARG A 31 1.61 10.75 -10.37
CA ARG A 31 0.67 11.81 -10.77
C ARG A 31 -0.73 11.36 -10.40
N LEU A 32 -1.36 12.08 -9.48
CA LEU A 32 -2.73 11.83 -9.03
C LEU A 32 -3.63 12.99 -9.47
N TYR A 33 -4.83 12.68 -9.95
CA TYR A 33 -5.86 13.71 -10.12
C TYR A 33 -6.42 14.09 -8.75
N HIS A 34 -6.34 15.37 -8.41
CA HIS A 34 -6.93 15.94 -7.21
C HIS A 34 -8.00 16.95 -7.64
N ARG A 35 -9.16 16.91 -6.99
CA ARG A 35 -10.38 17.59 -7.46
C ARG A 35 -10.26 19.12 -7.38
N ASP A 36 -9.50 19.63 -6.43
CA ASP A 36 -9.40 21.04 -6.06
C ASP A 36 -8.06 21.29 -5.37
N SER A 37 -7.69 22.55 -5.19
CA SER A 37 -6.52 22.92 -4.40
C SER A 37 -6.97 23.30 -2.99
N PRO A 38 -6.38 22.73 -1.94
CA PRO A 38 -6.72 23.10 -0.57
C PRO A 38 -6.38 24.58 -0.32
N ALA A 39 -7.17 25.25 0.52
CA ALA A 39 -6.94 26.65 0.87
C ALA A 39 -5.69 26.82 1.75
N SER A 40 -5.40 25.81 2.57
CA SER A 40 -4.23 25.70 3.45
C SER A 40 -3.84 24.23 3.62
N LEU A 41 -2.60 23.94 4.00
CA LEU A 41 -2.17 22.58 4.41
C LEU A 41 -2.28 22.34 5.93
N SER A 42 -2.93 23.24 6.66
CA SER A 42 -3.17 23.08 8.10
C SER A 42 -4.32 22.11 8.37
N VAL A 43 -3.98 20.90 8.83
CA VAL A 43 -4.95 19.87 9.26
C VAL A 43 -5.74 20.27 10.50
N LEU A 44 -5.30 21.31 11.21
CA LEU A 44 -6.01 21.85 12.38
C LEU A 44 -7.11 22.84 11.97
N GLU A 45 -6.98 23.45 10.79
CA GLU A 45 -7.90 24.47 10.28
C GLU A 45 -8.84 23.91 9.20
N GLU A 46 -8.49 22.79 8.56
CA GLU A 46 -9.29 22.18 7.49
C GLU A 46 -9.43 20.66 7.67
N GLY A 47 -10.65 20.14 7.51
CA GLY A 47 -11.00 18.72 7.70
C GLY A 47 -11.45 18.00 6.43
N SER A 48 -11.16 18.56 5.25
CA SER A 48 -11.59 18.02 3.96
C SER A 48 -10.65 16.91 3.46
N ILE A 49 -11.13 16.08 2.52
CA ILE A 49 -10.28 15.13 1.78
C ILE A 49 -9.18 15.86 0.98
N SER A 50 -9.46 17.11 0.57
CA SER A 50 -8.54 17.92 -0.23
C SER A 50 -7.27 18.32 0.53
N VAL A 51 -7.35 18.37 1.87
CA VAL A 51 -6.19 18.53 2.74
C VAL A 51 -5.66 17.19 3.21
N ALA A 52 -6.54 16.29 3.66
CA ALA A 52 -6.12 15.04 4.27
C ALA A 52 -5.24 14.19 3.34
N VAL A 53 -5.62 14.03 2.07
CA VAL A 53 -4.90 13.18 1.10
C VAL A 53 -3.46 13.66 0.85
N PRO A 54 -3.20 14.94 0.48
CA PRO A 54 -1.83 15.40 0.31
C PRO A 54 -1.06 15.46 1.63
N SER A 55 -1.72 15.76 2.76
CA SER A 55 -1.08 15.82 4.07
C SER A 55 -0.51 14.48 4.55
N MET A 56 -1.11 13.34 4.18
CA MET A 56 -0.62 12.01 4.58
C MET A 56 0.81 11.68 4.11
N GLY A 57 1.29 12.34 3.05
CA GLY A 57 2.67 12.18 2.58
C GLY A 57 3.66 13.18 3.19
N ILE A 58 3.18 14.13 4.00
CA ILE A 58 3.94 15.28 4.50
C ILE A 58 4.08 15.23 6.02
N PHE A 59 3.01 14.86 6.73
CA PHE A 59 2.96 14.79 8.19
C PHE A 59 2.90 13.35 8.67
N ASN A 60 3.56 13.06 9.79
CA ASN A 60 3.50 11.77 10.46
C ASN A 60 2.38 11.75 11.50
N SER A 61 1.75 10.59 11.70
CA SER A 61 0.73 10.37 12.73
C SER A 61 1.24 9.41 13.80
N LEU A 62 0.58 9.34 14.96
CA LEU A 62 0.85 8.28 15.94
C LEU A 62 0.33 6.93 15.44
N VAL A 63 -0.86 6.95 14.85
CA VAL A 63 -1.54 5.80 14.28
C VAL A 63 -2.19 6.17 12.95
N ALA A 64 -2.43 5.16 12.11
CA ALA A 64 -3.12 5.31 10.83
C ALA A 64 -4.20 4.23 10.67
N PHE A 65 -5.13 4.43 9.74
CA PHE A 65 -5.97 3.33 9.28
C PHE A 65 -5.24 2.51 8.21
N ASP A 66 -5.35 1.18 8.30
CA ASP A 66 -4.74 0.25 7.34
C ASP A 66 -5.32 0.45 5.93
N GLN A 67 -4.46 0.92 5.03
CA GLN A 67 -4.80 1.19 3.63
C GLN A 67 -5.00 -0.09 2.80
N HIS A 68 -4.69 -1.27 3.34
CA HIS A 68 -4.91 -2.56 2.69
C HIS A 68 -6.29 -3.16 2.98
N VAL A 69 -7.07 -2.52 3.85
CA VAL A 69 -8.44 -2.93 4.20
C VAL A 69 -9.43 -1.99 3.55
N LYS A 70 -10.55 -2.53 3.05
CA LYS A 70 -11.55 -1.77 2.29
C LYS A 70 -12.27 -0.69 3.09
N GLN A 71 -12.40 -0.86 4.41
CA GLN A 71 -13.20 0.01 5.26
C GLN A 71 -12.46 0.33 6.55
N ASN A 72 -12.38 1.62 6.86
CA ASN A 72 -11.84 2.10 8.12
C ASN A 72 -12.74 1.68 9.28
N SER A 73 -12.13 1.11 10.32
CA SER A 73 -12.78 0.76 11.57
C SER A 73 -11.78 0.86 12.71
N LEU A 74 -12.25 0.86 13.96
CA LEU A 74 -11.34 0.82 15.12
C LEU A 74 -10.43 -0.42 15.13
N LYS A 75 -10.83 -1.50 14.45
CA LYS A 75 -10.03 -2.72 14.31
C LYS A 75 -8.93 -2.61 13.26
N SER A 76 -9.00 -1.62 12.37
CA SER A 76 -8.03 -1.40 11.30
C SER A 76 -7.05 -0.28 11.62
N ILE A 77 -6.92 0.11 12.89
CA ILE A 77 -5.90 1.07 13.34
C ILE A 77 -4.57 0.34 13.47
N VAL A 78 -3.55 0.88 12.82
CA VAL A 78 -2.17 0.36 12.80
C VAL A 78 -1.20 1.42 13.33
N PRO A 79 -0.09 1.01 13.96
CA PRO A 79 0.95 1.95 14.38
C PRO A 79 1.57 2.65 13.18
N ASP A 80 1.82 3.95 13.32
CA ASP A 80 2.75 4.71 12.46
C ASP A 80 3.99 5.05 13.29
N LEU A 81 3.93 6.12 14.10
CA LEU A 81 5.00 6.45 15.07
C LEU A 81 4.79 5.86 16.47
N ALA A 82 3.56 5.47 16.82
CA ALA A 82 3.28 4.95 18.16
C ALA A 82 3.82 3.52 18.33
N GLU A 83 4.63 3.31 19.36
CA GLU A 83 5.11 1.98 19.74
C GLU A 83 4.07 1.17 20.52
N SER A 84 3.17 1.84 21.25
CA SER A 84 2.09 1.22 22.02
C SER A 84 0.99 2.22 22.38
N TRP A 85 -0.21 1.73 22.73
CA TRP A 85 -1.31 2.50 23.32
C TRP A 85 -2.24 1.57 24.12
N SER A 86 -3.05 2.14 25.02
CA SER A 86 -4.01 1.43 25.86
C SER A 86 -5.30 2.21 26.02
#